data_AF-A0A3D2K8W5-F1
#
_entry.id   AF-A0A3D2K8W5-F1
#
_cell.length_a   1.000
_cell.length_b   1.000
_cell.length_c   1.000
_cell.angle_alpha   90.00
_cell.angle_beta   90.00
_cell.angle_gamma   90.00
#
_symmetry.space_group_name_H-M   'P 1'
#
loop_
_entity.id
_entity.type
_entity.pdbx_description
1 polymer ?
#
loop_
_entity_poly.entity_id
_entity_poly.type
_entity_poly.pdbx_seq_one_letter_code
_entity_poly.pdbx_strand_id
1 'polypeptide(L)'
;MLNKKESALMRVIYKKTTRNKGMCLIRPVELMVGISYGLDFKEEDLEPTMKALIYDEYIDLVESDKKGDFYYCITLLKKGFAFQRSEEQRLRARRSKIISKVLLALLGGAVTILLTRVIVPLFFK
;
A
#
# COMPACT_ATOMS: atom_id res chain seq x y z
N MET A 1 -4.94 6.09 5.99
CA MET A 1 -4.30 4.78 5.71
C MET A 1 -4.33 4.61 4.21
N LEU A 2 -3.18 4.45 3.56
CA LEU A 2 -3.11 4.65 2.11
C LEU A 2 -3.90 3.61 1.32
N ASN A 3 -4.71 4.08 0.38
CA ASN A 3 -5.42 3.26 -0.59
C ASN A 3 -4.42 2.65 -1.62
N LYS A 4 -4.92 1.88 -2.60
CA LYS A 4 -4.04 1.22 -3.59
C LYS A 4 -3.29 2.22 -4.48
N LYS A 5 -3.97 3.26 -4.97
CA LYS A 5 -3.39 4.30 -5.86
C LYS A 5 -2.40 5.17 -5.10
N GLU A 6 -2.77 5.64 -3.92
CA GLU A 6 -1.91 6.40 -3.00
C GLU A 6 -0.65 5.62 -2.61
N SER A 7 -0.80 4.35 -2.22
CA SER A 7 0.33 3.48 -1.86
C SER A 7 1.25 3.22 -3.05
N ALA A 8 0.72 3.14 -4.27
CA ALA A 8 1.51 3.01 -5.49
C ALA A 8 2.31 4.28 -5.80
N LEU A 9 1.64 5.44 -5.83
CA LEU A 9 2.29 6.73 -6.08
C LEU A 9 3.34 7.04 -5.01
N MET A 10 3.01 6.84 -3.73
CA MET A 10 3.93 7.02 -2.60
C MET A 10 5.17 6.13 -2.73
N ARG A 11 5.02 4.90 -3.24
CA ARG A 11 6.16 4.00 -3.49
C ARG A 11 7.09 4.53 -4.57
N VAL A 12 6.55 5.13 -5.63
CA VAL A 12 7.36 5.77 -6.68
C VAL A 12 8.11 6.97 -6.11
N ILE A 13 7.41 7.85 -5.39
CA ILE A 13 7.99 9.03 -4.74
C ILE A 13 9.10 8.61 -3.76
N TYR A 14 8.83 7.64 -2.89
CA TYR A 14 9.79 7.15 -1.91
C TYR A 14 11.09 6.66 -2.58
N LYS A 15 10.96 5.84 -3.64
CA LYS A 15 12.12 5.35 -4.40
C LYS A 15 12.94 6.48 -5.04
N LYS A 16 12.28 7.51 -5.55
CA LYS A 16 12.94 8.66 -6.19
C LYS A 16 13.61 9.59 -5.16
N THR A 17 13.06 9.72 -3.96
CA THR A 17 13.53 10.60 -2.88
C THR A 17 14.59 9.96 -1.97
N THR A 18 14.64 8.63 -1.87
CA THR A 18 15.58 7.91 -0.98
C THR A 18 17.05 8.28 -1.26
N ARG A 19 17.38 8.56 -2.52
CA ARG A 19 18.76 8.90 -2.93
C ARG A 19 19.19 10.30 -2.54
N ASN A 20 18.25 11.19 -2.21
CA ASN A 20 18.52 12.61 -2.03
C ASN A 20 17.85 13.16 -0.75
N LYS A 21 18.15 12.52 0.39
CA LYS A 21 17.72 12.94 1.73
C LYS A 21 16.21 13.21 1.87
N GLY A 22 15.39 12.51 1.09
CA GLY A 22 13.93 12.68 1.12
C GLY A 22 13.38 13.74 0.16
N MET A 23 14.19 14.34 -0.70
CA MET A 23 13.73 15.35 -1.67
C MET A 23 13.95 14.89 -3.11
N CYS A 24 13.04 15.22 -4.03
CA CYS A 24 13.27 15.02 -5.45
C CYS A 24 12.58 16.10 -6.30
N LEU A 25 13.17 16.38 -7.46
CA LEU A 25 12.55 17.14 -8.53
C LEU A 25 12.15 16.16 -9.62
N ILE A 26 10.87 16.12 -10.00
CA ILE A 26 10.35 15.12 -10.94
C ILE A 26 9.21 15.69 -11.78
N ARG A 27 9.13 15.27 -13.05
CA ARG A 27 8.00 15.63 -13.93
C ARG A 27 6.78 14.77 -13.59
N PRO A 28 5.54 15.29 -13.75
CA PRO A 28 4.32 14.52 -13.53
C PRO A 28 4.28 13.19 -14.30
N VAL A 29 4.70 13.22 -15.57
CA VAL A 29 4.76 12.03 -16.43
C VAL A 29 5.69 10.95 -15.89
N GLU A 30 6.82 11.32 -15.29
CA GLU A 30 7.77 10.36 -14.74
C GLU A 30 7.26 9.66 -13.48
N LEU A 31 6.39 10.33 -12.72
CA LEU A 31 5.69 9.70 -11.60
C LEU A 31 4.73 8.63 -12.11
N MET A 32 3.94 8.95 -13.14
CA MET A 32 2.97 8.03 -13.74
C MET A 32 3.65 6.80 -14.35
N VAL A 33 4.73 6.99 -15.11
CA VAL A 33 5.51 5.88 -15.70
C VAL A 33 6.11 4.96 -14.63
N GLY A 34 6.39 5.47 -13.43
CA GLY A 34 6.88 4.66 -12.32
C GLY A 34 5.84 3.74 -11.70
N ILE A 35 4.55 3.95 -11.98
CA ILE A 35 3.45 3.16 -11.43
C ILE A 35 3.34 1.84 -12.19
N SER A 36 3.04 0.76 -11.47
CA SER A 36 2.91 -0.58 -12.05
C SER A 36 1.75 -0.64 -13.04
N TYR A 37 2.00 -1.13 -14.26
CA TYR A 37 0.99 -1.30 -15.32
C TYR A 37 -0.25 -2.12 -14.91
N GLY A 38 -0.12 -3.04 -13.94
CA GLY A 38 -1.26 -3.80 -13.41
C GLY A 38 -2.24 -3.00 -12.54
N LEU A 39 -2.01 -1.70 -12.32
CA LEU A 39 -2.91 -0.81 -11.59
C LEU A 39 -3.52 0.20 -12.56
N ASP A 40 -4.85 0.31 -12.56
CA ASP A 40 -5.57 1.35 -13.29
C ASP A 40 -5.33 2.71 -12.62
N PHE A 41 -4.30 3.42 -13.09
CA PHE A 41 -3.90 4.75 -12.64
C PHE A 41 -3.81 5.65 -13.86
N LYS A 42 -4.74 6.60 -13.96
CA LYS A 42 -4.86 7.53 -15.08
C LYS A 42 -4.32 8.91 -14.69
N GLU A 43 -4.16 9.77 -15.67
CA GLU A 43 -3.69 11.15 -15.45
C GLU A 43 -4.62 11.93 -14.51
N GLU A 44 -5.94 11.76 -14.66
CA GLU A 44 -6.96 12.32 -13.78
C GLU A 44 -6.85 11.88 -12.31
N ASP A 45 -6.18 10.76 -12.04
CA ASP A 45 -5.95 10.28 -10.67
C ASP A 45 -4.75 10.94 -9.99
N LEU A 46 -3.83 11.54 -10.76
CA LEU A 46 -2.56 12.01 -10.23
C LEU A 46 -2.74 13.13 -9.21
N GLU A 47 -3.45 14.19 -9.59
CA GLU A 47 -3.65 15.36 -8.75
C GLU A 47 -4.45 15.04 -7.47
N PRO A 48 -5.61 14.32 -7.52
CA PRO A 48 -6.32 13.91 -6.31
C PRO A 48 -5.47 13.03 -5.40
N THR A 49 -4.71 12.08 -5.97
CA THR A 49 -3.84 11.19 -5.18
C THR A 49 -2.71 11.98 -4.52
N MET A 50 -2.12 12.94 -5.23
CA MET A 50 -1.08 13.82 -4.68
C MET A 50 -1.62 14.67 -3.53
N LYS A 51 -2.79 15.30 -3.72
CA LYS A 51 -3.48 16.07 -2.68
C LYS A 51 -3.76 15.23 -1.44
N ALA A 52 -4.20 13.98 -1.61
CA ALA A 52 -4.42 13.06 -0.49
C ALA A 52 -3.12 12.78 0.28
N LEU A 53 -1.99 12.56 -0.42
CA LEU A 53 -0.69 12.35 0.22
C LEU A 53 -0.17 13.59 0.97
N ILE A 54 -0.44 14.79 0.45
CA ILE A 54 -0.11 16.06 1.11
C ILE A 54 -0.98 16.22 2.36
N TYR A 55 -2.30 16.04 2.23
CA TYR A 55 -3.25 16.17 3.32
C TYR A 55 -2.95 15.20 4.48
N ASP A 56 -2.59 13.96 4.16
CA ASP A 56 -2.19 12.96 5.15
C ASP A 56 -0.77 13.18 5.72
N GLU A 57 -0.07 14.24 5.31
CA GLU A 57 1.29 14.64 5.71
C GLU A 57 2.36 13.58 5.38
N TYR A 58 2.22 12.87 4.27
CA TYR A 58 3.28 11.99 3.77
C TYR A 58 4.36 12.79 3.05
N ILE A 59 3.96 13.82 2.33
CA ILE A 59 4.83 14.64 1.49
C ILE A 59 4.45 16.11 1.59
N ASP A 60 5.40 16.95 1.23
CA ASP A 60 5.20 18.35 0.86
C ASP A 60 5.51 18.51 -0.64
N LEU A 61 4.83 19.44 -1.30
CA LEU A 61 4.88 19.64 -2.74
C LEU A 61 5.02 21.13 -3.06
N VAL A 62 6.06 21.46 -3.82
CA VAL A 62 6.22 22.78 -4.44
C VAL A 62 6.28 22.60 -5.94
N GLU A 63 5.45 23.33 -6.65
CA GLU A 63 5.48 23.38 -8.11
C GLU A 63 6.56 24.34 -8.58
N SER A 64 7.35 23.91 -9.57
CA SER A 64 8.43 24.72 -10.13
C SER A 64 8.40 24.63 -11.64
N ASP A 65 8.34 25.80 -12.28
CA ASP A 65 8.66 25.92 -13.70
C ASP A 65 10.16 26.21 -13.86
N LYS A 66 10.84 25.43 -14.70
CA LYS A 66 12.22 25.68 -15.07
C LYS A 66 12.37 25.65 -16.57
N LYS A 67 12.56 26.82 -17.17
CA LYS A 67 12.79 27.01 -18.62
C LYS A 67 11.64 26.49 -19.49
N GLY A 68 10.39 26.59 -19.03
CA GLY A 68 9.19 26.18 -19.77
C GLY A 68 8.79 24.72 -19.53
N ASP A 69 9.54 23.99 -18.71
CA ASP A 69 9.19 22.65 -18.25
C ASP A 69 8.67 22.69 -16.81
N PHE A 70 7.52 22.05 -16.59
CA PHE A 70 6.88 21.94 -15.29
C PHE A 70 7.40 20.75 -14.46
N TYR A 71 7.77 21.01 -13.22
CA TYR A 71 8.30 20.03 -12.28
C TYR A 71 7.60 20.10 -10.92
N TYR A 72 7.52 18.94 -10.27
CA TYR A 72 7.21 18.80 -8.86
C TYR A 72 8.49 18.69 -8.04
N CYS A 73 8.65 19.60 -7.08
CA CYS A 73 9.61 19.47 -6.00
C CYS A 73 8.91 18.81 -4.81
N ILE A 74 9.22 17.53 -4.58
CA ILE A 74 8.57 16.72 -3.55
C ILE A 74 9.55 16.53 -2.39
N THR A 75 9.09 16.79 -1.17
CA THR A 75 9.83 16.53 0.06
C THR A 75 9.08 15.52 0.93
N LEU A 76 9.76 14.48 1.41
CA LEU A 76 9.20 13.52 2.34
C LEU A 76 9.03 14.16 3.71
N LEU A 77 7.83 13.99 4.28
CA LEU A 77 7.56 14.30 5.68
C LEU A 77 7.76 13.07 6.55
N LYS A 78 7.57 13.22 7.87
CA LYS A 78 7.81 12.15 8.86
C LYS A 78 7.08 10.85 8.53
N LYS A 79 5.81 10.93 8.10
CA LYS A 79 5.03 9.75 7.69
C LYS A 79 5.56 9.16 6.37
N GLY A 80 6.00 9.99 5.44
CA GLY A 80 6.66 9.58 4.20
C GLY A 80 7.93 8.77 4.44
N PHE A 81 8.80 9.21 5.35
CA PHE A 81 10.00 8.44 5.75
C PHE A 81 9.65 7.09 6.41
N ALA A 82 8.55 7.04 7.15
CA ALA A 82 8.08 5.82 7.79
C ALA A 82 7.36 4.85 6.83
N PHE A 83 7.08 5.26 5.58
CA PHE A 83 6.27 4.50 4.62
C PHE A 83 6.79 3.09 4.35
N GLN A 84 8.09 2.90 4.15
CA GLN A 84 8.62 1.56 3.87
C GLN A 84 8.35 0.58 5.04
N ARG A 85 8.57 1.05 6.27
CA ARG A 85 8.31 0.24 7.47
C ARG A 85 6.82 -0.08 7.62
N SER A 86 5.94 0.90 7.37
CA SER A 86 4.49 0.69 7.47
C SER A 86 3.95 -0.25 6.38
N GLU A 87 4.51 -0.20 5.17
CA GLU A 87 4.19 -1.16 4.09
C GLU A 87 4.56 -2.59 4.47
N GLU A 88 5.77 -2.81 5.00
CA GLU A 88 6.20 -4.14 5.43
C GLU A 88 5.36 -4.69 6.57
N GLN A 89 5.05 -3.86 7.58
CA GLN A 89 4.16 -4.24 8.67
C GLN A 89 2.77 -4.62 8.16
N ARG A 90 2.23 -3.87 7.19
CA ARG A 90 0.93 -4.16 6.56
C ARG A 90 0.93 -5.51 5.85
N LEU A 91 1.99 -5.83 5.11
CA LEU A 91 2.13 -7.11 4.41
C LEU A 91 2.24 -8.28 5.40
N ARG A 92 3.04 -8.14 6.45
CA ARG A 92 3.18 -9.15 7.51
C ARG A 92 1.86 -9.39 8.24
N ALA A 93 1.17 -8.33 8.63
CA ALA A 93 -0.13 -8.41 9.29
C ALA A 93 -1.18 -9.09 8.40
N ARG A 94 -1.20 -8.79 7.08
CA ARG A 94 -2.09 -9.46 6.13
C ARG A 94 -1.80 -10.96 6.04
N ARG A 95 -0.52 -11.34 5.92
CA ARG A 95 -0.10 -12.75 5.89
C ARG A 95 -0.52 -13.49 7.16
N SER A 96 -0.25 -12.89 8.33
CA SER A 96 -0.64 -13.45 9.62
C SER A 96 -2.15 -13.70 9.71
N LYS A 97 -2.98 -12.72 9.31
CA LYS A 97 -4.45 -12.89 9.27
C LYS A 97 -4.90 -14.04 8.38
N ILE A 98 -4.28 -14.21 7.21
CA ILE A 98 -4.62 -15.32 6.31
C ILE A 98 -4.26 -16.66 6.96
N ILE A 99 -3.05 -16.77 7.53
CA ILE A 99 -2.58 -17.98 8.22
C ILE A 99 -3.52 -18.34 9.38
N SER A 100 -3.89 -17.36 10.22
CA SER A 100 -4.81 -17.59 11.33
C SER A 100 -6.19 -18.07 10.85
N LYS A 101 -6.73 -17.51 9.77
CA LYS A 101 -8.00 -17.96 9.19
C LYS A 101 -7.93 -19.40 8.67
N VAL A 102 -6.83 -19.76 8.00
CA VAL A 102 -6.63 -21.13 7.49
C VAL A 102 -6.51 -22.12 8.66
N LEU A 103 -5.71 -21.82 9.67
CA LEU A 103 -5.57 -22.66 10.87
C LEU A 103 -6.92 -22.86 11.58
N LEU A 104 -7.68 -21.77 11.77
CA LEU A 104 -8.99 -21.84 12.41
C LEU A 104 -9.98 -22.69 11.60
N ALA A 105 -9.96 -22.57 10.27
CA ALA A 105 -10.80 -23.38 9.39
C ALA A 105 -10.44 -24.88 9.46
N LEU A 106 -9.15 -25.21 9.52
CA LEU A 106 -8.69 -26.59 9.68
C LEU A 106 -9.10 -27.19 11.04
N LEU A 107 -8.93 -26.43 12.13
CA LEU A 107 -9.36 -26.86 13.47
C LEU A 107 -10.87 -27.04 13.55
N GLY A 108 -11.64 -26.09 13.01
CA GLY A 108 -13.09 -26.18 12.94
C GLY A 108 -13.54 -27.40 12.14
N GLY A 109 -12.95 -27.63 10.96
CA GLY A 109 -13.22 -28.80 10.13
C GLY A 109 -12.92 -30.12 10.84
N ALA A 110 -11.80 -30.21 11.55
CA ALA A 110 -11.44 -31.40 12.32
C ALA A 110 -12.47 -31.71 13.43
N VAL A 111 -12.91 -30.69 14.18
CA VAL A 111 -13.93 -30.83 15.23
C VAL A 111 -15.27 -31.30 14.63
N THR A 112 -15.71 -30.70 13.51
CA THR A 112 -16.95 -31.11 12.84
C THR A 112 -16.88 -32.55 12.35
N ILE A 113 -15.76 -32.99 11.77
CA ILE A 113 -15.56 -34.37 11.33
C ILE A 113 -15.64 -35.33 12.53
N LEU A 114 -14.98 -35.02 13.65
CA LEU A 114 -15.02 -35.85 14.85
C LEU A 114 -16.45 -35.98 15.40
N LEU A 115 -17.17 -34.87 15.54
CA LEU A 115 -18.55 -34.88 16.02
C LEU A 115 -19.47 -35.71 15.12
N THR A 116 -19.42 -35.47 13.81
CA THR A 116 -20.34 -36.11 12.84
C THR A 116 -20.00 -37.57 12.56
N ARG A 117 -18.72 -37.96 12.54
CA ARG A 117 -18.30 -39.32 12.18
C ARG A 117 -18.15 -40.25 13.38
N VAL A 118 -17.93 -39.73 14.59
CA VAL A 118 -17.70 -40.56 15.78
C VAL A 118 -18.84 -40.43 16.77
N ILE A 119 -19.21 -39.21 17.17
CA ILE A 119 -20.14 -39.01 18.28
C ILE A 119 -21.59 -39.24 17.87
N VAL A 120 -22.03 -38.66 16.73
CA VAL A 120 -23.39 -38.86 16.21
C VAL A 120 -23.75 -40.35 16.02
N PRO A 121 -22.93 -41.18 15.34
CA PRO A 121 -23.27 -42.60 15.17
C PRO A 121 -23.15 -43.43 16.46
N LEU A 122 -22.47 -42.94 17.50
CA LEU A 122 -22.40 -43.63 18.80
C LEU A 122 -23.64 -43.36 19.66
N PHE A 123 -24.27 -42.18 19.51
CA PHE A 123 -25.45 -41.76 20.28
C PHE A 123 -26.79 -42.10 19.61
N PHE A 124 -26.83 -42.21 18.29
CA PHE A 124 -28.04 -42.57 17.50
C PHE A 124 -28.08 -44.06 17.09
N LYS A 125 -27.35 -44.92 17.81
CA LYS A 125 -27.42 -46.37 17.67
C LYS A 125 -28.31 -46.99 18.73
#